data_AF-Q08G07-F1
#
_entry.id   AF-Q08G07-F1
#
_cell.length_a   1.000
_cell.length_b   1.000
_cell.length_c   1.000
_cell.angle_alpha   90.00
_cell.angle_beta   90.00
_cell.angle_gamma   90.00
#
_symmetry.space_group_name_H-M   'P 1'
#
loop_
_entity.id
_entity.type
_entity.pdbx_description
1 polymer ?
#
loop_
_entity_poly.entity_id
_entity_poly.type
_entity_poly.pdbx_seq_one_letter_code
_entity_poly.pdbx_strand_id
1 'polypeptide(L)'
;MVSLKAVLFVCALAFFTCVGSAPAAEPKQPEVNWGKCPQLKPTEEEKQQKAQVVDQCLDKIPIPDLDTANETVILKHREDVTTCALKTEGWFNKNGHYRFDRAKTEISNKKLPADVQPQVIAKHDECKKEAETKFPKNFIAQVQLYQACMDHHISQLCGVKIEGDSHGGHSAGGKKASA
;
A
#
# COMPACT_ATOMS: atom_id res chain seq x y z
N MET A 1 -1.21 58.47 22.21
CA MET A 1 -1.90 59.76 21.89
C MET A 1 -1.85 59.89 20.37
N VAL A 2 -2.88 60.11 19.56
CA VAL A 2 -4.36 60.22 19.70
C VAL A 2 -4.93 59.58 18.40
N SER A 3 -6.16 59.07 18.25
CA SER A 3 -7.35 59.08 19.10
C SER A 3 -8.22 57.83 18.88
N LEU A 4 -9.27 57.66 19.69
CA LEU A 4 -10.38 56.72 19.50
C LEU A 4 -11.51 57.43 18.71
N LYS A 5 -12.11 56.77 17.69
CA LYS A 5 -13.47 57.10 17.21
C LYS A 5 -14.19 55.81 16.79
N ALA A 6 -15.08 55.36 17.66
CA ALA A 6 -16.07 54.36 17.30
C ALA A 6 -17.12 54.97 16.36
N VAL A 7 -17.54 54.21 15.35
CA VAL A 7 -18.82 54.43 14.67
C VAL A 7 -19.63 53.16 14.84
N LEU A 8 -20.67 53.24 15.67
CA LEU A 8 -21.71 52.24 15.75
C LEU A 8 -22.49 52.27 14.43
N PHE A 9 -22.50 51.15 13.69
CA PHE A 9 -23.50 50.94 12.65
C PHE A 9 -24.33 49.71 12.98
N VAL A 10 -25.53 49.98 13.49
CA VAL A 10 -26.55 48.95 13.74
C VAL A 10 -27.11 48.53 12.39
N CYS A 11 -26.69 47.37 11.89
CA CYS A 11 -27.34 46.71 10.76
C CYS A 11 -28.24 45.60 11.29
N ALA A 12 -29.55 45.78 11.12
CA ALA A 12 -30.55 44.85 11.62
C ALA A 12 -30.58 43.55 10.81
N LEU A 13 -30.85 42.44 11.52
CA LEU A 13 -31.62 41.27 11.05
C LEU A 13 -31.48 40.91 9.56
N ALA A 14 -30.38 40.25 9.21
CA ALA A 14 -30.41 39.18 8.23
C ALA A 14 -30.06 37.88 8.95
N PHE A 15 -31.01 36.93 9.03
CA PHE A 15 -30.72 35.56 9.43
C PHE A 15 -29.90 34.89 8.32
N PHE A 16 -28.60 35.20 8.27
CA PHE A 16 -27.65 34.37 7.57
C PHE A 16 -27.50 33.08 8.39
N THR A 17 -28.34 32.10 8.07
CA THR A 17 -28.06 30.70 8.41
C THR A 17 -26.76 30.34 7.72
N CYS A 18 -25.65 30.47 8.46
CA CYS A 18 -24.40 29.83 8.12
C CYS A 18 -24.69 28.34 8.12
N VAL A 19 -25.02 27.81 6.93
CA VAL A 19 -24.99 26.38 6.65
C VAL A 19 -23.54 25.99 6.85
N GLY A 20 -23.23 25.53 8.06
CA GLY A 20 -21.92 25.00 8.38
C GLY A 20 -21.73 23.77 7.52
N SER A 21 -20.94 23.91 6.46
CA SER A 21 -20.32 22.78 5.78
C SER A 21 -19.50 22.05 6.82
N ALA A 22 -20.08 21.01 7.42
CA ALA A 22 -19.33 20.09 8.26
C ALA A 22 -18.14 19.59 7.44
N PRO A 23 -16.92 19.54 8.01
CA PRO A 23 -15.80 18.94 7.30
C PRO A 23 -16.20 17.52 6.92
N ALA A 24 -16.12 17.19 5.64
CA ALA A 24 -16.40 15.84 5.17
C ALA A 24 -15.47 14.90 5.94
N ALA A 25 -16.06 13.97 6.70
CA ALA A 25 -15.28 13.01 7.47
C ALA A 25 -14.44 12.19 6.48
N GLU A 26 -13.11 12.27 6.62
CA GLU A 26 -12.21 11.48 5.77
C GLU A 26 -12.60 10.00 5.86
N PRO A 27 -12.62 9.27 4.73
CA PRO A 27 -12.95 7.86 4.75
C PRO A 27 -11.95 7.15 5.66
N LYS A 28 -12.46 6.48 6.71
CA LYS A 28 -11.62 5.71 7.63
C LYS A 28 -10.78 4.74 6.82
N GLN A 29 -9.46 4.88 6.90
CA GLN A 29 -8.58 3.90 6.28
C GLN A 29 -8.82 2.53 6.91
N PRO A 30 -8.83 1.45 6.11
CA PRO A 30 -9.03 0.11 6.64
C PRO A 30 -7.87 -0.26 7.58
N GLU A 31 -8.20 -0.90 8.70
CA GLU A 31 -7.20 -1.35 9.67
C GLU A 31 -6.71 -2.74 9.27
N VAL A 32 -5.40 -2.99 9.38
CA VAL A 32 -4.81 -4.30 9.09
C VAL A 32 -4.60 -5.07 10.38
N ASN A 33 -5.30 -6.18 10.52
CA ASN A 33 -5.07 -7.17 11.55
C ASN A 33 -3.96 -8.11 11.10
N TRP A 34 -2.81 -8.08 11.79
CA TRP A 34 -1.60 -8.84 11.44
C TRP A 34 -1.62 -10.29 11.98
N GLY A 35 -2.70 -10.70 12.65
CA GLY A 35 -2.90 -12.04 13.17
C GLY A 35 -1.78 -12.50 14.10
N LYS A 36 -1.22 -13.68 13.82
CA LYS A 36 -0.07 -14.27 14.53
C LYS A 36 1.23 -13.47 14.37
N CYS A 37 1.29 -12.49 13.46
CA CYS A 37 2.54 -11.84 13.08
C CYS A 37 2.54 -10.31 13.26
N PRO A 38 2.22 -9.77 14.45
CA PRO A 38 2.22 -8.32 14.71
C PRO A 38 3.56 -7.64 14.40
N GLN A 39 4.69 -8.35 14.50
CA GLN A 39 6.03 -7.89 14.14
C GLN A 39 6.23 -7.58 12.64
N LEU A 40 5.28 -7.96 11.77
CA LEU A 40 5.26 -7.55 10.36
C LEU A 40 4.63 -6.17 10.13
N LYS A 41 3.92 -5.62 11.12
CA LYS A 41 3.35 -4.26 11.05
C LYS A 41 4.49 -3.24 10.89
N PRO A 42 4.49 -2.43 9.81
CA PRO A 42 5.46 -1.35 9.66
C PRO A 42 5.34 -0.34 10.80
N THR A 43 6.47 0.01 11.38
CA THR A 43 6.62 1.18 12.26
C THR A 43 6.35 2.48 11.49
N GLU A 44 6.02 3.56 12.19
CA GLU A 44 5.84 4.87 11.52
C GLU A 44 7.13 5.36 10.84
N GLU A 45 8.30 5.01 11.39
CA GLU A 45 9.59 5.31 10.75
C GLU A 45 9.78 4.52 9.45
N GLU A 46 9.52 3.21 9.43
CA GLU A 46 9.56 2.39 8.20
C GLU A 46 8.59 2.94 7.13
N LYS A 47 7.39 3.40 7.52
CA LYS A 47 6.44 4.05 6.59
C LYS A 47 6.97 5.36 6.03
N GLN A 48 7.53 6.23 6.88
CA GLN A 48 8.08 7.51 6.46
C GLN A 48 9.30 7.34 5.53
N GLN A 49 10.21 6.43 5.88
CA GLN A 49 11.33 6.07 5.00
C GLN A 49 10.84 5.52 3.65
N LYS A 50 9.79 4.70 3.64
CA LYS A 50 9.20 4.19 2.40
C LYS A 50 8.53 5.28 1.57
N ALA A 51 7.80 6.20 2.20
CA ALA A 51 7.19 7.35 1.54
C ALA A 51 8.25 8.23 0.86
N GLN A 52 9.33 8.57 1.57
CA GLN A 52 10.45 9.33 1.00
C GLN A 52 11.08 8.67 -0.24
N VAL A 53 11.19 7.34 -0.27
CA VAL A 53 11.67 6.60 -1.46
C VAL A 53 10.68 6.70 -2.62
N VAL A 54 9.37 6.65 -2.35
CA VAL A 54 8.33 6.81 -3.37
C VAL A 54 8.33 8.24 -3.93
N ASP A 55 8.39 9.26 -3.07
CA ASP A 55 8.45 10.67 -3.47
C ASP A 55 9.66 10.93 -4.39
N GLN A 56 10.85 10.49 -3.98
CA GLN A 56 12.09 10.56 -4.79
C GLN A 56 12.02 9.84 -6.14
N CYS A 57 11.07 8.92 -6.31
CA CYS A 57 10.84 8.22 -7.57
C CYS A 57 9.77 8.92 -8.41
N LEU A 58 8.73 9.48 -7.79
CA LEU A 58 7.71 10.30 -8.47
C LEU A 58 8.29 11.62 -9.01
N ASP A 59 9.26 12.22 -8.32
CA ASP A 59 10.04 13.37 -8.81
C ASP A 59 10.71 13.11 -10.18
N LYS A 60 11.04 11.84 -10.47
CA LYS A 60 11.74 11.41 -11.70
C LYS A 60 10.79 10.77 -12.71
N ILE A 61 9.63 10.31 -12.25
CA ILE A 61 8.65 9.53 -13.00
C ILE A 61 7.29 10.18 -12.71
N PRO A 62 6.94 11.26 -13.44
CA PRO A 62 5.74 12.02 -13.16
C PRO A 62 4.49 11.15 -13.29
N ILE A 63 3.50 11.42 -12.44
CA ILE A 63 2.19 10.78 -12.48
C ILE A 63 1.54 11.12 -13.84
N PRO A 64 1.06 10.12 -14.61
CA PRO A 64 0.40 10.38 -15.88
C PRO A 64 -0.95 11.06 -15.65
N ASP A 65 -1.34 11.93 -16.57
CA ASP A 65 -2.66 12.56 -16.57
C ASP A 65 -3.77 11.50 -16.65
N LEU A 66 -4.61 11.44 -15.61
CA LEU A 66 -5.63 10.40 -15.45
C LEU A 66 -6.80 10.55 -16.43
N ASP A 67 -7.02 11.74 -17.00
CA ASP A 67 -8.08 11.99 -17.98
C ASP A 67 -7.72 11.46 -19.38
N THR A 68 -6.41 11.27 -19.65
CA THR A 68 -5.90 10.82 -20.97
C THR A 68 -5.11 9.51 -20.94
N ALA A 69 -4.66 9.05 -19.77
CA ALA A 69 -3.90 7.82 -19.64
C ALA A 69 -4.77 6.56 -19.81
N ASN A 70 -4.35 5.67 -20.71
CA ASN A 70 -4.91 4.33 -20.81
C ASN A 70 -4.24 3.36 -19.80
N GLU A 71 -4.82 2.16 -19.66
CA GLU A 71 -4.33 1.12 -18.75
C GLU A 71 -2.84 0.80 -18.95
N THR A 72 -2.35 0.72 -20.20
CA THR A 72 -0.94 0.45 -20.51
C THR A 72 -0.01 1.52 -19.97
N VAL A 73 -0.40 2.81 -20.06
CA VAL A 73 0.38 3.93 -19.49
C VAL A 73 0.39 3.85 -17.96
N ILE A 74 -0.75 3.54 -17.34
CA ILE A 74 -0.86 3.42 -15.87
C ILE A 74 -0.04 2.23 -15.34
N LEU A 75 -0.13 1.07 -16.00
CA LEU A 75 0.65 -0.12 -15.65
C LEU A 75 2.15 0.12 -15.83
N LYS A 76 2.56 0.76 -16.93
CA LYS A 76 3.96 1.13 -17.15
C LYS A 76 4.48 2.10 -16.08
N HIS A 77 3.72 3.15 -15.75
CA HIS A 77 4.11 4.07 -14.68
C HIS A 77 4.29 3.35 -13.33
N ARG A 78 3.37 2.43 -12.98
CA ARG A 78 3.50 1.61 -11.77
C ARG A 78 4.75 0.72 -11.80
N GLU A 79 5.07 0.10 -12.94
CA GLU A 79 6.29 -0.70 -13.12
C GLU A 79 7.55 0.16 -12.98
N ASP A 80 7.58 1.33 -13.61
CA ASP A 80 8.72 2.26 -13.57
C ASP A 80 8.97 2.78 -12.14
N VAL A 81 7.92 3.21 -11.42
CA VAL A 81 8.03 3.66 -10.02
C VAL A 81 8.47 2.52 -9.10
N THR A 82 7.89 1.33 -9.25
CA THR A 82 8.30 0.14 -8.46
C THR A 82 9.76 -0.22 -8.73
N THR A 83 10.18 -0.19 -9.99
CA THR A 83 11.56 -0.44 -10.42
C THR A 83 12.53 0.60 -9.84
N CYS A 84 12.12 1.88 -9.80
CA CYS A 84 12.89 2.94 -9.17
C CYS A 84 13.06 2.68 -7.66
N ALA A 85 11.97 2.43 -6.92
CA ALA A 85 12.02 2.21 -5.47
C ALA A 85 12.93 1.02 -5.10
N LEU A 86 12.74 -0.12 -5.78
CA LEU A 86 13.56 -1.32 -5.58
C LEU A 86 15.06 -1.09 -5.84
N LYS A 87 15.41 -0.25 -6.83
CA LYS A 87 16.81 0.13 -7.11
C LYS A 87 17.35 1.08 -6.03
N THR A 88 16.59 2.11 -5.65
CA THR A 88 16.95 3.07 -4.59
C THR A 88 17.20 2.39 -3.25
N GLU A 89 16.37 1.42 -2.87
CA GLU A 89 16.50 0.63 -1.64
C GLU A 89 17.60 -0.46 -1.70
N GLY A 90 18.28 -0.65 -2.84
CA GLY A 90 19.34 -1.64 -2.99
C GLY A 90 18.86 -3.10 -2.96
N TRP A 91 17.67 -3.37 -3.52
CA TRP A 91 17.12 -4.73 -3.67
C TRP A 91 17.70 -5.50 -4.84
N PHE A 92 18.34 -4.82 -5.79
CA PHE A 92 19.13 -5.44 -6.86
C PHE A 92 20.62 -5.36 -6.53
N ASN A 93 21.37 -6.42 -6.85
CA ASN A 93 22.82 -6.43 -6.75
C ASN A 93 23.48 -5.73 -7.96
N LYS A 94 24.83 -5.65 -7.97
CA LYS A 94 25.61 -5.00 -9.05
C LYS A 94 25.38 -5.62 -10.44
N ASN A 95 24.86 -6.85 -10.51
CA ASN A 95 24.56 -7.56 -11.76
C ASN A 95 23.09 -7.40 -12.17
N GLY A 96 22.29 -6.62 -11.43
CA GLY A 96 20.86 -6.43 -11.66
C GLY A 96 19.97 -7.58 -11.16
N HIS A 97 20.52 -8.60 -10.49
CA HIS A 97 19.72 -9.70 -9.95
C HIS A 97 19.10 -9.29 -8.60
N TYR A 98 17.88 -9.76 -8.33
CA TYR A 98 17.22 -9.50 -7.06
C TYR A 98 17.88 -10.24 -5.89
N ARG A 99 17.94 -9.58 -4.73
CA ARG A 99 18.60 -10.07 -3.52
C ARG A 99 17.67 -10.91 -2.65
N PHE A 100 17.36 -12.11 -3.13
CA PHE A 100 16.62 -13.11 -2.34
C PHE A 100 17.33 -13.45 -1.02
N ASP A 101 18.67 -13.44 -0.98
CA ASP A 101 19.49 -13.56 0.22
C ASP A 101 19.06 -12.56 1.31
N ARG A 102 18.97 -11.28 0.92
CA ARG A 102 18.53 -10.20 1.80
C ARG A 102 17.11 -10.45 2.26
N ALA A 103 16.19 -10.77 1.35
CA ALA A 103 14.80 -11.01 1.71
C ALA A 103 14.65 -12.13 2.77
N LYS A 104 15.43 -13.21 2.65
CA LYS A 104 15.48 -14.30 3.65
C LYS A 104 16.01 -13.81 5.01
N THR A 105 17.03 -12.95 5.00
CA THR A 105 17.57 -12.31 6.21
C THR A 105 16.55 -11.37 6.85
N GLU A 106 15.87 -10.51 6.10
CA GLU A 106 14.83 -9.62 6.66
C GLU A 106 13.69 -10.43 7.31
N ILE A 107 13.18 -11.46 6.63
CA ILE A 107 12.16 -12.39 7.18
C ILE A 107 12.64 -13.01 8.50
N SER A 108 13.90 -13.46 8.54
CA SER A 108 14.49 -14.07 9.74
C SER A 108 14.66 -13.06 10.89
N ASN A 109 15.03 -11.82 10.56
CA ASN A 109 15.24 -10.73 11.52
C ASN A 109 13.94 -10.19 12.12
N LYS A 110 12.81 -10.33 11.42
CA LYS A 110 11.48 -10.00 11.97
C LYS A 110 11.09 -10.90 13.15
N LYS A 111 11.74 -12.05 13.39
CA LYS A 111 11.51 -12.97 14.53
C LYS A 111 10.04 -13.39 14.63
N LEU A 112 9.55 -14.10 13.61
CA LEU A 112 8.17 -14.59 13.61
C LEU A 112 7.99 -15.72 14.65
N PRO A 113 6.76 -16.04 15.08
CA PRO A 113 6.50 -17.17 15.98
C PRO A 113 7.19 -18.46 15.54
N ALA A 114 7.64 -19.27 16.49
CA ALA A 114 8.43 -20.47 16.22
C ALA A 114 7.69 -21.52 15.35
N ASP A 115 6.35 -21.54 15.39
CA ASP A 115 5.51 -22.36 14.49
C ASP A 115 5.39 -21.77 13.08
N VAL A 116 5.54 -20.45 12.92
CA VAL A 116 5.34 -19.74 11.64
C VAL A 116 6.65 -19.53 10.88
N GLN A 117 7.74 -19.12 11.55
CA GLN A 117 8.99 -18.73 10.86
C GLN A 117 9.56 -19.83 9.94
N PRO A 118 9.64 -21.11 10.34
CA PRO A 118 10.14 -22.17 9.46
C PRO A 118 9.28 -22.34 8.20
N GLN A 119 7.95 -22.17 8.32
CA GLN A 119 7.02 -22.28 7.19
C GLN A 119 7.17 -21.11 6.21
N VAL A 120 7.29 -19.88 6.71
CA VAL A 120 7.53 -18.69 5.86
C VAL A 120 8.89 -18.80 5.15
N ILE A 121 9.91 -19.34 5.83
CA ILE A 121 11.24 -19.58 5.23
C ILE A 121 11.20 -20.67 4.15
N ALA A 122 10.43 -21.75 4.34
CA ALA A 122 10.19 -22.74 3.28
C ALA A 122 9.48 -22.12 2.07
N LYS A 123 8.47 -21.28 2.30
CA LYS A 123 7.77 -20.54 1.22
C LYS A 123 8.65 -19.51 0.53
N HIS A 124 9.61 -18.89 1.21
CA HIS A 124 10.64 -18.08 0.55
C HIS A 124 11.42 -18.89 -0.49
N ASP A 125 11.90 -20.09 -0.14
CA ASP A 125 12.67 -20.93 -1.07
C ASP A 125 11.81 -21.45 -2.24
N GLU A 126 10.53 -21.76 -2.00
CA GLU A 126 9.55 -22.12 -3.05
C GLU A 126 9.26 -20.94 -4.00
N CYS A 127 8.82 -19.79 -3.47
CA CYS A 127 8.47 -18.59 -4.25
C CYS A 127 9.67 -18.06 -5.04
N LYS A 128 10.89 -18.10 -4.46
CA LYS A 128 12.13 -17.78 -5.17
C LYS A 128 12.31 -18.70 -6.39
N LYS A 129 12.22 -20.01 -6.18
CA LYS A 129 12.42 -21.00 -7.24
C LYS A 129 11.38 -20.84 -8.36
N GLU A 130 10.12 -20.57 -8.04
CA GLU A 130 9.09 -20.30 -9.05
C GLU A 130 9.44 -19.04 -9.86
N ALA A 131 9.77 -17.93 -9.19
CA ALA A 131 10.15 -16.68 -9.83
C ALA A 131 11.36 -16.84 -10.78
N GLU A 132 12.46 -17.42 -10.30
CA GLU A 132 13.67 -17.68 -11.10
C GLU A 132 13.39 -18.61 -12.28
N THR A 133 12.52 -19.62 -12.12
CA THR A 133 12.15 -20.56 -13.20
C THR A 133 11.27 -19.90 -14.27
N LYS A 134 10.29 -19.10 -13.86
CA LYS A 134 9.27 -18.51 -14.75
C LYS A 134 9.77 -17.26 -15.46
N PHE A 135 10.69 -16.51 -14.86
CA PHE A 135 11.22 -15.26 -15.39
C PHE A 135 12.76 -15.19 -15.39
N PRO A 136 13.49 -16.17 -15.96
CA PRO A 136 14.95 -16.35 -15.76
C PRO A 136 15.83 -15.18 -16.18
N LYS A 137 15.31 -14.22 -16.96
CA LYS A 137 16.02 -13.00 -17.40
C LYS A 137 15.24 -11.69 -17.19
N ASN A 138 14.04 -11.75 -16.61
CA ASN A 138 13.23 -10.56 -16.30
C ASN A 138 13.13 -10.39 -14.78
N PHE A 139 14.12 -9.69 -14.20
CA PHE A 139 14.23 -9.55 -12.75
C PHE A 139 13.12 -8.71 -12.12
N ILE A 140 12.42 -7.84 -12.87
CA ILE A 140 11.24 -7.13 -12.35
C ILE A 140 10.06 -8.09 -12.22
N ALA A 141 9.79 -8.90 -13.25
CA ALA A 141 8.75 -9.92 -13.19
C ALA A 141 9.05 -11.03 -12.16
N GLN A 142 10.33 -11.38 -11.95
CA GLN A 142 10.74 -12.24 -10.83
C GLN A 142 10.29 -11.66 -9.49
N VAL A 143 10.58 -10.37 -9.24
CA VAL A 143 10.23 -9.71 -7.98
C VAL A 143 8.72 -9.60 -7.79
N GLN A 144 7.98 -9.21 -8.82
CA GLN A 144 6.51 -9.12 -8.75
C GLN A 144 5.87 -10.47 -8.39
N LEU A 145 6.30 -11.56 -9.05
CA LEU A 145 5.79 -12.90 -8.74
C LEU A 145 6.24 -13.38 -7.34
N TYR A 146 7.50 -13.17 -6.98
CA TYR A 146 8.01 -13.51 -5.65
C TYR A 146 7.25 -12.77 -4.54
N GLN A 147 7.03 -11.47 -4.68
CA GLN A 147 6.28 -10.66 -3.72
C GLN A 147 4.84 -11.16 -3.60
N ALA A 148 4.11 -11.31 -4.70
CA ALA A 148 2.73 -11.82 -4.67
C ALA A 148 2.62 -13.23 -4.04
N CYS A 149 3.57 -14.12 -4.34
CA CYS A 149 3.65 -15.46 -3.76
C CYS A 149 3.93 -15.42 -2.25
N MET A 150 4.87 -14.58 -1.82
CA MET A 150 5.20 -14.40 -0.40
C MET A 150 4.06 -13.73 0.38
N ASP A 151 3.45 -12.67 -0.16
CA ASP A 151 2.34 -11.96 0.47
C ASP A 151 1.13 -12.87 0.65
N HIS A 152 0.83 -13.72 -0.34
CA HIS A 152 -0.19 -14.76 -0.22
C HIS A 152 0.12 -15.73 0.93
N HIS A 153 1.32 -16.33 0.95
CA HIS A 153 1.67 -17.32 1.97
C HIS A 153 1.81 -16.73 3.37
N ILE A 154 2.39 -15.53 3.50
CA ILE A 154 2.47 -14.79 4.78
C ILE A 154 1.06 -14.49 5.27
N SER A 155 0.16 -14.00 4.41
CA SER A 155 -1.23 -13.72 4.80
C SER A 155 -1.95 -14.96 5.34
N GLN A 156 -1.77 -16.12 4.69
CA GLN A 156 -2.34 -17.39 5.16
C GLN A 156 -1.71 -17.89 6.47
N LEU A 157 -0.38 -17.93 6.56
CA LEU A 157 0.35 -18.47 7.71
C LEU A 157 0.20 -17.60 8.98
N CYS A 158 0.20 -16.28 8.79
CA CYS A 158 0.00 -15.32 9.86
C CYS A 158 -1.49 -15.06 10.16
N GLY A 159 -2.40 -15.35 9.23
CA GLY A 159 -3.82 -15.05 9.37
C GLY A 159 -4.15 -13.56 9.25
N VAL A 160 -3.47 -12.85 8.36
CA VAL A 160 -3.63 -11.40 8.13
C VAL A 160 -5.02 -11.11 7.54
N LYS A 161 -5.68 -10.04 8.01
CA LYS A 161 -7.00 -9.60 7.55
C LYS A 161 -7.06 -8.09 7.44
N ILE A 162 -7.93 -7.61 6.54
CA ILE A 162 -8.31 -6.20 6.43
C ILE A 162 -9.64 -6.04 7.17
N GLU A 163 -9.70 -5.10 8.10
CA GLU A 163 -10.86 -4.77 8.92
C GLU A 163 -11.38 -3.38 8.54
N GLY A 164 -12.70 -3.21 8.49
CA GLY A 164 -13.35 -1.95 8.11
C GLY A 164 -13.92 -1.88 6.69
N ASP A 165 -13.85 -2.97 5.91
CA ASP A 165 -14.47 -3.04 4.58
C ASP A 165 -16.00 -2.98 4.65
N SER A 166 -16.53 -1.75 4.58
CA SER A 166 -17.93 -1.47 4.30
C SER A 166 -18.21 -1.55 2.79
N HIS A 167 -17.68 -2.58 2.12
CA HIS A 167 -17.95 -2.84 0.71
C HIS A 167 -19.38 -3.37 0.55
N GLY A 168 -20.26 -2.49 0.10
CA GLY A 168 -21.70 -2.75 0.02
C GLY A 168 -22.08 -3.82 -1.02
N GLY A 169 -22.81 -4.83 -0.53
CA GLY A 169 -23.91 -5.47 -1.25
C GLY A 169 -23.67 -5.95 -2.69
N HIS A 170 -23.32 -7.23 -2.83
CA HIS A 170 -23.91 -8.09 -3.87
C HIS A 170 -24.58 -9.29 -3.22
N SER A 171 -25.71 -9.03 -2.53
CA SER A 171 -26.61 -10.09 -2.10
C SER A 171 -27.41 -10.56 -3.32
N ALA A 172 -26.94 -11.61 -3.98
CA ALA A 172 -27.61 -12.22 -5.12
C ALA A 172 -28.92 -12.89 -4.67
N GLY A 173 -30.00 -12.12 -4.64
CA GLY A 173 -31.34 -12.58 -4.27
C GLY A 173 -31.85 -13.63 -5.24
N GLY A 174 -31.70 -14.90 -4.89
CA GLY A 174 -32.23 -16.03 -5.64
C GLY A 174 -33.76 -16.05 -5.64
N LYS A 175 -34.39 -15.38 -6.61
CA LYS A 175 -35.79 -15.59 -6.94
C LYS A 175 -35.96 -16.98 -7.55
N LYS A 176 -36.45 -17.94 -6.75
CA LYS A 176 -37.12 -19.12 -7.31
C LYS A 176 -38.37 -18.68 -8.07
N ALA A 177 -38.42 -18.96 -9.36
CA ALA A 177 -39.69 -18.93 -10.09
C ALA A 177 -40.42 -20.26 -9.82
N SER A 178 -41.65 -20.17 -9.33
CA SER A 178 -42.61 -21.27 -9.33
C SER A 178 -43.87 -20.80 -10.05
N ALA A 179 -44.04 -21.28 -11.28
CA ALA A 179 -45.27 -21.40 -12.04
C ALA A 179 -44.99 -22.35 -13.20
#